data_AF-A0A7X1LEE6-F1
#
_entry.id   AF-A0A7X1LEE6-F1
#
_cell.length_a   1.000
_cell.length_b   1.000
_cell.length_c   1.000
_cell.angle_alpha   90.00
_cell.angle_beta   90.00
_cell.angle_gamma   90.00
#
_symmetry.space_group_name_H-M   'P 1'
#
loop_
_entity.id
_entity.type
_entity.pdbx_description
1 polymer ?
#
loop_
_entity_poly.entity_id
_entity_poly.type
_entity_poly.pdbx_seq_one_letter_code
_entity_poly.pdbx_strand_id
1 'polypeptide(L)'
;MKNIPRPEEHSADLMALVERQTELIKRQAANRQELAAIHAKAATPPQEHKDRVAALVAGISYEPPADDRDAIARLVREERDIKDALDEIALKKNELTRQASAAIVKSFRPEYEAIATEFYSALCLAAAAHWKLGALRRDFMRAGVDPTGLTDFGRDFFGAPSDRNNDLAIDLRKAARNGVIKESQIPVGYR
;
A
#
# COMPACT_ATOMS: atom_id res chain seq x y z
N MET A 1 8.26 -5.55 -19.89
CA MET A 1 7.24 -5.56 -18.82
C MET A 1 6.40 -4.32 -18.94
N LYS A 2 5.07 -4.41 -18.81
CA LYS A 2 4.21 -3.22 -18.83
C LYS A 2 4.50 -2.35 -17.60
N ASN A 3 4.42 -1.03 -17.77
CA ASN A 3 4.53 -0.11 -16.64
C ASN A 3 3.32 -0.28 -15.72
N ILE A 4 3.54 -0.37 -14.40
CA ILE A 4 2.46 -0.48 -13.42
C ILE A 4 2.00 0.94 -13.07
N PRO A 5 0.77 1.33 -13.41
CA PRO A 5 0.28 2.69 -13.13
C PRO A 5 0.10 2.89 -11.62
N ARG A 6 0.17 4.14 -11.19
CA ARG A 6 -0.18 4.50 -9.81
C ARG A 6 -1.71 4.50 -9.63
N PRO A 7 -2.24 4.23 -8.43
CA PRO A 7 -3.69 4.27 -8.18
C PRO A 7 -4.34 5.62 -8.57
N GLU A 8 -3.62 6.72 -8.37
CA GLU A 8 -4.08 8.07 -8.71
C GLU A 8 -4.27 8.25 -10.23
N GLU A 9 -3.45 7.60 -11.05
CA GLU A 9 -3.55 7.65 -12.51
C GLU A 9 -4.78 6.88 -13.02
N HIS A 10 -5.38 6.05 -12.18
CA HIS A 10 -6.50 5.18 -12.51
C HIS A 10 -7.85 5.70 -11.96
N SER A 11 -7.84 6.77 -11.16
CA SER A 11 -9.05 7.36 -10.56
C SER A 11 -8.96 8.89 -10.52
N ALA A 12 -9.76 9.55 -11.37
CA ALA A 12 -9.89 11.01 -11.36
C ALA A 12 -10.40 11.55 -10.02
N ASP A 13 -11.29 10.82 -9.35
CA ASP A 13 -11.80 11.17 -8.03
C ASP A 13 -10.69 11.13 -6.97
N LEU A 14 -9.76 10.17 -7.06
CA LEU A 14 -8.61 10.11 -6.17
C LEU A 14 -7.67 11.29 -6.38
N MET A 15 -7.43 11.71 -7.63
CA MET A 15 -6.68 12.92 -7.92
C MET A 15 -7.36 14.18 -7.36
N ALA A 16 -8.68 14.32 -7.55
CA ALA A 16 -9.44 15.44 -7.02
C ALA A 16 -9.37 15.51 -5.48
N LEU A 17 -9.38 14.36 -4.79
CA LEU A 17 -9.20 14.32 -3.34
C LEU A 17 -7.78 14.71 -2.90
N VAL A 18 -6.75 14.35 -3.67
CA VAL A 18 -5.36 14.76 -3.41
C VAL A 18 -5.19 16.27 -3.57
N GLU A 19 -5.77 16.84 -4.63
CA GLU A 19 -5.79 18.29 -4.86
C GLU A 19 -6.53 19.00 -3.72
N ARG A 20 -7.73 18.52 -3.36
CA ARG A 20 -8.53 19.10 -2.28
C ARG A 20 -7.84 19.00 -0.91
N GLN A 21 -7.17 17.89 -0.62
CA GLN A 21 -6.35 17.75 0.58
C GLN A 21 -5.26 18.82 0.64
N THR A 22 -4.58 19.06 -0.49
CA THR A 22 -3.51 20.05 -0.60
C THR A 22 -4.03 21.47 -0.36
N GLU A 23 -5.21 21.81 -0.89
CA GLU A 23 -5.87 23.08 -0.63
C GLU A 23 -6.21 23.28 0.86
N LEU A 24 -6.80 22.27 1.50
CA LEU A 24 -7.19 22.34 2.91
C LEU A 24 -5.98 22.46 3.84
N ILE A 25 -4.87 21.78 3.54
CA ILE A 25 -3.61 21.92 4.29
C ILE A 25 -3.07 23.36 4.17
N LYS A 26 -3.10 23.95 2.97
CA LYS A 26 -2.71 25.35 2.76
C LYS A 26 -3.61 26.30 3.54
N ARG A 27 -4.92 26.06 3.54
CA ARG A 27 -5.88 26.88 4.29
C ARG A 27 -5.66 26.77 5.80
N GLN A 28 -5.42 25.57 6.32
CA GLN A 28 -5.07 25.36 7.73
C GLN A 28 -3.80 26.14 8.12
N ALA A 29 -2.76 26.09 7.29
CA ALA A 29 -1.54 26.85 7.52
C ALA A 29 -1.80 28.37 7.55
N ALA A 30 -2.65 28.88 6.66
CA ALA A 30 -3.04 30.29 6.66
C ALA A 30 -3.83 30.68 7.93
N ASN A 31 -4.78 29.85 8.37
CA ASN A 31 -5.55 30.11 9.59
C ASN A 31 -4.65 30.16 10.83
N ARG A 32 -3.64 29.29 10.91
CA ARG A 32 -2.64 29.31 11.98
C ARG A 32 -1.81 30.60 11.98
N GLN A 33 -1.42 31.07 10.81
CA GLN A 33 -0.71 32.34 10.67
C GLN A 33 -1.57 33.52 11.11
N GLU A 34 -2.87 33.52 10.75
CA GLU A 34 -3.82 34.56 11.15
C GLU A 34 -4.03 34.56 12.67
N LEU A 35 -4.24 33.40 13.28
CA LEU A 35 -4.32 33.25 14.74
C LEU A 35 -3.05 33.74 15.45
N ALA A 36 -1.87 33.37 14.94
CA ALA A 36 -0.61 33.82 15.50
C ALA A 36 -0.46 35.35 15.41
N ALA A 37 -0.91 35.97 14.31
CA ALA A 37 -0.89 37.42 14.16
C ALA A 37 -1.85 38.12 15.14
N ILE A 38 -3.05 37.58 15.37
CA ILE A 38 -4.00 38.09 16.36
C ILE A 38 -3.41 37.99 17.77
N HIS A 39 -2.82 36.84 18.13
CA HIS A 39 -2.16 36.67 19.42
C HIS A 39 -0.96 37.60 19.62
N ALA A 40 -0.16 37.85 18.56
CA ALA A 40 0.95 38.79 18.61
C ALA A 40 0.48 40.24 18.84
N LYS A 41 -0.64 40.65 18.23
CA LYS A 41 -1.28 41.95 18.50
C LYS A 41 -1.71 42.06 19.96
N ALA A 42 -2.37 41.03 20.49
CA ALA A 42 -2.84 40.99 21.87
C ALA A 42 -1.70 40.92 22.92
N ALA A 43 -0.54 40.37 22.56
CA ALA A 43 0.65 40.31 23.43
C ALA A 43 1.44 41.63 23.47
N THR A 44 1.16 42.56 22.56
CA THR A 44 1.72 43.91 22.61
C THR A 44 0.98 44.66 23.72
N PRO A 45 1.65 45.20 24.75
CA PRO A 45 0.96 45.88 25.85
C PRO A 45 0.09 47.00 25.27
N PRO A 46 -1.15 47.18 25.77
CA PRO A 46 -2.05 48.18 25.23
C PRO A 46 -1.43 49.57 25.43
N GLN A 47 -0.85 50.11 24.37
CA GLN A 47 -0.64 51.54 24.23
C GLN A 47 -2.00 52.27 24.14
N GLU A 48 -3.14 51.57 24.22
CA GLU A 48 -4.50 52.14 24.21
C GLU A 48 -4.64 53.41 25.05
N HIS A 49 -4.03 53.49 26.23
CA HIS A 49 -4.06 54.73 27.00
C HIS A 49 -3.26 55.86 26.32
N LYS A 50 -2.04 55.58 25.84
CA LYS A 50 -1.19 56.55 25.13
C LYS A 50 -1.79 56.94 23.77
N ASP A 51 -2.37 56.00 23.04
CA ASP A 51 -2.98 56.19 21.72
C ASP A 51 -4.32 56.92 21.83
N ARG A 52 -5.13 56.59 22.85
CA ARG A 52 -6.35 57.34 23.17
C ARG A 52 -6.02 58.77 23.60
N VAL A 53 -4.98 58.96 24.42
CA VAL A 53 -4.50 60.29 24.80
C VAL A 53 -3.96 61.04 23.57
N ALA A 54 -3.21 60.40 22.68
CA ALA A 54 -2.70 61.01 21.46
C ALA A 54 -3.84 61.40 20.49
N ALA A 55 -4.86 60.56 20.31
CA ALA A 55 -6.04 60.86 19.50
C ALA A 55 -6.85 62.02 20.07
N LEU A 56 -7.04 62.06 21.40
CA LEU A 56 -7.68 63.18 22.10
C LEU A 56 -6.90 64.50 21.95
N VAL A 57 -5.56 64.45 22.00
CA VAL A 57 -4.68 65.62 21.77
C VAL A 57 -4.73 66.08 20.31
N ALA A 58 -4.85 65.15 19.35
CA ALA A 58 -4.94 65.45 17.92
C ALA A 58 -6.35 65.90 17.46
N GLY A 59 -7.36 65.82 18.34
CA GLY A 59 -8.74 66.16 18.01
C GLY A 59 -9.43 65.16 17.08
N ILE A 60 -8.94 63.91 17.02
CA ILE A 60 -9.47 62.85 16.15
C ILE A 60 -10.23 61.84 17.02
N SER A 61 -11.35 61.31 16.51
CA SER A 61 -12.09 60.25 17.20
C SER A 61 -11.24 58.98 17.30
N TYR A 62 -11.11 58.45 18.52
CA TYR A 62 -10.47 57.16 18.77
C TYR A 62 -11.49 56.03 18.54
N GLU A 63 -11.19 55.12 17.62
CA GLU A 63 -11.93 53.87 17.45
C GLU A 63 -11.15 52.72 18.10
N PRO A 64 -11.75 51.99 19.07
CA PRO A 64 -11.11 50.82 19.64
C PRO A 64 -10.96 49.71 18.59
N PRO A 65 -9.97 48.81 18.71
CA PRO A 65 -9.83 47.67 17.81
C PRO A 65 -11.12 46.83 17.78
N ALA A 66 -11.45 46.29 16.61
CA ALA A 66 -12.55 45.33 16.46
C ALA A 66 -12.35 44.12 17.40
N ASP A 67 -13.44 43.52 17.89
CA ASP A 67 -13.37 42.41 18.84
C ASP A 67 -12.75 41.16 18.18
N ASP A 68 -11.46 40.95 18.41
CA ASP A 68 -10.68 39.81 17.92
C ASP A 68 -11.25 38.47 18.42
N ARG A 69 -12.13 38.45 19.42
CA ARG A 69 -12.77 37.22 19.94
C ARG A 69 -13.62 36.52 18.88
N ASP A 70 -14.38 37.26 18.08
CA ASP A 70 -15.22 36.67 17.03
C ASP A 70 -14.35 36.13 15.88
N ALA A 71 -13.25 36.81 15.57
CA ALA A 71 -12.27 36.34 14.59
C ALA A 71 -11.59 35.05 15.05
N ILE A 72 -11.14 34.98 16.31
CA ILE A 72 -10.57 33.78 16.91
C ILE A 72 -11.58 32.64 16.92
N ALA A 73 -12.82 32.88 17.37
CA ALA A 73 -13.86 31.87 17.43
C ALA A 73 -14.18 31.31 16.03
N ARG A 74 -14.23 32.16 15.00
CA ARG A 74 -14.40 31.74 13.60
C ARG A 74 -13.23 30.88 13.13
N LEU A 75 -11.99 31.32 13.34
CA LEU A 75 -10.78 30.60 12.91
C LEU A 75 -10.64 29.23 13.59
N VAL A 76 -10.94 29.14 14.89
CA VAL A 76 -10.90 27.87 15.63
C VAL A 76 -11.97 26.89 15.13
N ARG A 77 -13.18 27.37 14.83
CA ARG A 77 -14.22 26.52 14.20
C ARG A 77 -13.78 26.04 12.82
N GLU A 78 -13.26 26.95 12.00
CA GLU A 78 -12.77 26.60 10.66
C GLU A 78 -11.61 25.59 10.72
N GLU A 79 -10.68 25.71 11.68
CA GLU A 79 -9.63 24.70 11.88
C GLU A 79 -10.18 23.31 12.24
N ARG A 80 -11.24 23.27 13.06
CA ARG A 80 -11.93 22.02 13.40
C ARG A 80 -12.61 21.42 12.17
N ASP A 81 -13.35 22.23 11.42
CA ASP A 81 -14.04 21.78 10.21
C ASP A 81 -13.04 21.28 9.15
N ILE A 82 -11.90 21.96 8.99
CA ILE A 82 -10.81 21.52 8.11
C ILE A 82 -10.24 20.18 8.57
N LYS A 83 -10.04 19.99 9.87
CA LYS A 83 -9.54 18.71 10.40
C LYS A 83 -10.53 17.57 10.13
N ASP A 84 -11.80 17.78 10.43
CA ASP A 84 -12.86 16.79 10.19
C ASP A 84 -12.96 16.46 8.69
N ALA A 85 -12.85 17.46 7.82
CA ALA A 85 -12.81 17.26 6.37
C ALA A 85 -11.57 16.49 5.89
N LEU A 86 -10.39 16.74 6.48
CA LEU A 86 -9.16 16.00 6.16
C LEU A 86 -9.26 14.53 6.57
N ASP A 87 -9.87 14.24 7.72
CA ASP A 87 -10.12 12.87 8.18
C ASP A 87 -11.10 12.13 7.23
N GLU A 88 -12.16 12.81 6.80
CA GLU A 88 -13.10 12.25 5.81
C GLU A 88 -12.44 11.99 4.44
N ILE A 89 -11.60 12.92 3.98
CA ILE A 89 -10.81 12.74 2.75
C ILE A 89 -9.89 11.53 2.89
N ALA A 90 -9.22 11.34 4.02
CA ALA A 90 -8.34 10.18 4.23
C ALA A 90 -9.10 8.86 4.10
N LEU A 91 -10.30 8.76 4.68
CA LEU A 91 -11.16 7.58 4.55
C LEU A 91 -11.56 7.33 3.09
N LYS A 92 -12.01 8.36 2.37
CA LYS A 92 -12.39 8.25 0.95
C LYS A 92 -11.21 7.86 0.06
N LYS A 93 -10.03 8.45 0.29
CA LYS A 93 -8.80 8.10 -0.44
C LYS A 93 -8.45 6.63 -0.25
N ASN A 94 -8.52 6.11 0.98
CA ASN A 94 -8.22 4.70 1.23
C ASN A 94 -9.15 3.76 0.45
N GLU A 95 -10.44 4.08 0.39
CA GLU A 95 -11.41 3.27 -0.36
C GLU A 95 -11.16 3.34 -1.87
N LEU A 96 -10.97 4.55 -2.41
CA LEU A 96 -10.68 4.72 -3.85
C LEU A 96 -9.35 4.08 -4.26
N THR A 97 -8.33 4.19 -3.42
CA THR A 97 -7.05 3.50 -3.64
C THR A 97 -7.26 1.99 -3.67
N ARG A 98 -8.03 1.42 -2.73
CA ARG A 98 -8.33 -0.02 -2.71
C ARG A 98 -9.02 -0.47 -4.01
N GLN A 99 -10.01 0.29 -4.48
CA GLN A 99 -10.73 0.01 -5.72
C GLN A 99 -9.83 0.13 -6.95
N ALA A 100 -9.05 1.21 -7.05
CA ALA A 100 -8.09 1.42 -8.13
C ALA A 100 -7.02 0.32 -8.16
N SER A 101 -6.44 -0.04 -7.02
CA SER A 101 -5.49 -1.15 -6.90
C SER A 101 -6.08 -2.48 -7.34
N ALA A 102 -7.33 -2.77 -6.98
CA ALA A 102 -8.00 -3.99 -7.43
C ALA A 102 -8.18 -4.02 -8.96
N ALA A 103 -8.54 -2.89 -9.57
CA ALA A 103 -8.65 -2.76 -11.02
C ALA A 103 -7.30 -2.95 -11.73
N ILE A 104 -6.24 -2.33 -11.20
CA ILE A 104 -4.88 -2.47 -11.70
C ILE A 104 -4.45 -3.94 -11.60
N VAL A 105 -4.55 -4.59 -10.42
CA VAL A 105 -4.17 -6.00 -10.27
C VAL A 105 -4.93 -6.91 -11.23
N LYS A 106 -6.23 -6.64 -11.45
CA LYS A 106 -7.04 -7.39 -12.41
C LYS A 106 -6.53 -7.28 -13.85
N SER A 107 -5.98 -6.13 -14.26
CA SER A 107 -5.44 -5.95 -15.62
C SER A 107 -4.13 -6.72 -15.84
N PHE A 108 -3.36 -6.97 -14.78
CA PHE A 108 -2.12 -7.76 -14.82
C PHE A 108 -2.33 -9.26 -14.57
N ARG A 109 -3.54 -9.68 -14.17
CA ARG A 109 -3.85 -11.10 -13.90
C ARG A 109 -3.45 -12.05 -15.05
N PRO A 110 -3.73 -11.75 -16.34
CA PRO A 110 -3.33 -12.65 -17.42
C PRO A 110 -1.81 -12.83 -17.55
N GLU A 111 -1.03 -11.77 -17.32
CA GLU A 111 0.44 -11.83 -17.35
C GLU A 111 0.97 -12.65 -16.18
N TYR A 112 0.42 -12.44 -14.98
CA TYR A 112 0.74 -13.24 -13.80
C TYR A 112 0.42 -14.72 -14.03
N GLU A 113 -0.77 -15.05 -14.57
CA GLU A 113 -1.18 -16.42 -14.86
C GLU A 113 -0.28 -17.08 -15.91
N ALA A 114 0.14 -16.34 -16.94
CA ALA A 114 1.09 -16.83 -17.93
C ALA A 114 2.46 -17.17 -17.30
N ILE A 115 3.02 -16.26 -16.49
CA ILE A 115 4.28 -16.47 -15.78
C ILE A 115 4.17 -17.65 -14.81
N ALA A 116 3.08 -17.73 -14.05
CA ALA A 116 2.83 -18.82 -13.13
C ALA A 116 2.75 -20.17 -13.86
N THR A 117 2.06 -20.21 -15.01
CA THR A 117 1.95 -21.42 -15.85
C THR A 117 3.33 -21.86 -16.35
N GLU A 118 4.15 -20.94 -16.83
CA GLU A 118 5.53 -21.20 -17.27
C GLU A 118 6.37 -21.77 -16.12
N PHE A 119 6.36 -21.09 -14.96
CA PHE A 119 7.09 -21.49 -13.77
C PHE A 119 6.70 -22.90 -13.30
N TYR A 120 5.40 -23.16 -13.10
CA TYR A 120 4.93 -24.46 -12.63
C TYR A 120 5.11 -25.57 -13.66
N SER A 121 5.05 -25.26 -14.96
CA SER A 121 5.35 -26.24 -16.01
C SER A 121 6.83 -26.67 -15.96
N ALA A 122 7.76 -25.71 -15.81
CA ALA A 122 9.18 -26.01 -15.64
C ALA A 122 9.44 -26.81 -14.35
N LEU A 123 8.74 -26.45 -13.27
CA LEU A 123 8.85 -27.15 -12.00
C LEU A 123 8.37 -28.61 -12.08
N CYS A 124 7.28 -28.88 -12.80
CA CYS A 124 6.81 -30.24 -13.07
C CYS A 124 7.84 -31.06 -13.86
N LEU A 125 8.54 -30.46 -14.84
CA LEU A 125 9.61 -31.14 -15.58
C LEU A 125 10.80 -31.48 -14.67
N ALA A 126 11.20 -30.54 -13.81
CA ALA A 126 12.27 -30.78 -12.84
C ALA A 126 11.88 -31.87 -11.82
N ALA A 127 10.65 -31.82 -11.30
CA ALA A 127 10.11 -32.84 -10.41
C ALA A 127 10.03 -34.22 -11.07
N ALA A 128 9.70 -34.29 -12.37
CA ALA A 128 9.71 -35.53 -13.13
C ALA A 128 11.13 -36.11 -13.26
N ALA A 129 12.15 -35.27 -13.51
CA ALA A 129 13.54 -35.69 -13.55
C ALA A 129 14.02 -36.20 -12.18
N HIS A 130 13.71 -35.47 -11.11
CA HIS A 130 14.03 -35.87 -9.74
C HIS A 130 13.34 -37.18 -9.33
N TRP A 131 12.08 -37.38 -9.74
CA TRP A 131 11.37 -38.65 -9.56
C TRP A 131 12.10 -39.82 -10.23
N LYS A 132 12.58 -39.65 -11.48
CA LYS A 132 13.36 -40.66 -12.20
C LYS A 132 14.67 -40.98 -11.50
N LEU A 133 15.35 -39.98 -10.94
CA LEU A 133 16.57 -40.20 -10.14
C LEU A 133 16.28 -41.06 -8.90
N GLY A 134 15.20 -40.76 -8.18
CA GLY A 134 14.75 -41.59 -7.06
C GLY A 134 14.39 -43.02 -7.47
N ALA A 135 13.78 -43.20 -8.65
CA ALA A 135 13.50 -44.53 -9.20
C ALA A 135 14.78 -45.31 -9.49
N LEU A 136 15.75 -44.69 -10.18
CA LEU A 136 17.04 -45.29 -10.47
C LEU A 136 17.76 -45.75 -9.20
N ARG A 137 17.79 -44.91 -8.15
CA ARG A 137 18.39 -45.26 -6.86
C ARG A 137 17.71 -46.47 -6.21
N ARG A 138 16.37 -46.56 -6.29
CA ARG A 138 15.63 -47.73 -5.81
C ARG A 138 15.95 -48.99 -6.61
N ASP A 139 16.16 -48.87 -7.91
CA ASP A 139 16.51 -50.00 -8.77
C ASP A 139 17.91 -50.53 -8.46
N PHE A 140 18.90 -49.66 -8.18
CA PHE A 140 20.20 -50.07 -7.64
C PHE A 140 20.06 -50.86 -6.33
N MET A 141 19.30 -50.32 -5.37
CA MET A 141 19.05 -50.99 -4.08
C MET A 141 18.38 -52.35 -4.26
N ARG A 142 17.42 -52.46 -5.19
CA ARG A 142 16.75 -53.73 -5.53
C ARG A 142 17.70 -54.75 -6.16
N ALA A 143 18.69 -54.30 -6.91
CA ALA A 143 19.74 -55.15 -7.46
C ALA A 143 20.83 -55.52 -6.43
N GLY A 144 20.70 -55.10 -5.17
CA GLY A 144 21.70 -55.34 -4.12
C GLY A 144 22.93 -54.43 -4.25
N VAL A 145 22.86 -53.36 -5.03
CA VAL A 145 23.94 -52.40 -5.23
C VAL A 145 23.66 -51.15 -4.40
N ASP A 146 24.64 -50.72 -3.61
CA ASP A 146 24.58 -49.48 -2.84
C ASP A 146 24.67 -48.26 -3.78
N PRO A 147 23.63 -47.38 -3.83
CA PRO A 147 23.64 -46.17 -4.65
C PRO A 147 24.45 -45.03 -4.00
N THR A 148 25.18 -45.27 -2.91
CA THR A 148 26.07 -44.30 -2.26
C THR A 148 27.16 -43.87 -3.25
N GLY A 149 26.98 -42.68 -3.85
CA GLY A 149 27.76 -42.16 -4.98
C GLY A 149 26.89 -41.44 -6.02
N LEU A 150 25.59 -41.77 -6.07
CA LEU A 150 24.59 -41.04 -6.84
C LEU A 150 24.01 -39.90 -5.98
N THR A 151 24.63 -38.73 -6.05
CA THR A 151 24.15 -37.55 -5.33
C THR A 151 22.71 -37.20 -5.73
N ASP A 152 21.87 -36.94 -4.73
CA ASP A 152 20.53 -36.42 -4.96
C ASP A 152 20.56 -34.89 -4.95
N PHE A 153 20.81 -34.31 -6.13
CA PHE A 153 20.89 -32.85 -6.30
C PHE A 153 19.55 -32.14 -6.08
N GLY A 154 18.43 -32.89 -6.08
CA GLY A 154 17.11 -32.31 -5.88
C GLY A 154 16.62 -32.36 -4.44
N ARG A 155 17.27 -33.12 -3.55
CA ARG A 155 16.71 -33.40 -2.22
C ARG A 155 16.33 -32.16 -1.41
N ASP A 156 17.16 -31.13 -1.42
CA ASP A 156 16.94 -29.91 -0.64
C ASP A 156 15.80 -29.05 -1.20
N PHE A 157 15.52 -29.14 -2.50
CA PHE A 157 14.47 -28.38 -3.18
C PHE A 157 13.15 -29.16 -3.33
N PHE A 158 13.26 -30.46 -3.60
CA PHE A 158 12.17 -31.34 -4.00
C PHE A 158 11.80 -32.36 -2.89
N GLY A 159 12.48 -32.33 -1.75
CA GLY A 159 12.32 -33.31 -0.67
C GLY A 159 12.78 -34.71 -1.07
N ALA A 160 12.33 -35.73 -0.35
CA ALA A 160 12.58 -37.11 -0.77
C ALA A 160 11.76 -37.43 -2.05
N PRO A 161 12.36 -38.08 -3.06
CA PRO A 161 11.57 -38.63 -4.17
C PRO A 161 10.50 -39.58 -3.62
N SER A 162 9.26 -39.52 -4.13
CA SER A 162 8.03 -40.21 -3.64
C SER A 162 7.36 -39.69 -2.37
N ASP A 163 7.90 -38.66 -1.71
CA ASP A 163 7.17 -38.07 -0.60
C ASP A 163 6.02 -37.18 -1.09
N ARG A 164 4.79 -37.68 -0.97
CA ARG A 164 3.58 -36.94 -1.37
C ARG A 164 3.24 -35.77 -0.43
N ASN A 165 3.89 -35.70 0.72
CA ASN A 165 3.63 -34.70 1.74
C ASN A 165 4.74 -33.63 1.82
N ASN A 166 5.73 -33.68 0.93
CA ASN A 166 6.70 -32.60 0.85
C ASN A 166 6.05 -31.31 0.32
N ASP A 167 6.69 -30.18 0.62
CA ASP A 167 6.18 -28.85 0.28
C ASP A 167 5.91 -28.69 -1.22
N LEU A 168 6.76 -29.30 -2.06
CA LEU A 168 6.59 -29.26 -3.50
C LEU A 168 5.34 -29.99 -3.96
N ALA A 169 5.06 -31.20 -3.47
CA ALA A 169 3.87 -31.97 -3.81
C ALA A 169 2.60 -31.22 -3.37
N ILE A 170 2.64 -30.55 -2.21
CA ILE A 170 1.56 -29.68 -1.73
C ILE A 170 1.36 -28.49 -2.68
N ASP A 171 2.44 -27.83 -3.09
CA ASP A 171 2.39 -26.64 -3.92
C ASP A 171 1.96 -26.95 -5.36
N LEU A 172 2.45 -28.03 -5.97
CA LEU A 172 2.00 -28.49 -7.29
C LEU A 172 0.50 -28.82 -7.31
N ARG A 173 -0.02 -29.48 -6.26
CA ARG A 173 -1.46 -29.75 -6.12
C ARG A 173 -2.26 -28.47 -5.92
N LYS A 174 -1.73 -27.48 -5.20
CA LYS A 174 -2.34 -26.16 -5.06
C LYS A 174 -2.40 -25.44 -6.40
N ALA A 175 -1.31 -25.47 -7.18
CA ALA A 175 -1.25 -24.91 -8.53
C ALA A 175 -2.28 -25.58 -9.47
N ALA A 176 -2.43 -26.91 -9.39
CA ALA A 176 -3.44 -27.63 -10.16
C ALA A 176 -4.87 -27.27 -9.76
N ARG A 177 -5.17 -27.18 -8.45
CA ARG A 177 -6.50 -26.73 -7.96
C ARG A 177 -6.83 -25.31 -8.39
N ASN A 178 -5.83 -24.44 -8.51
CA ASN A 178 -6.00 -23.07 -8.98
C ASN A 178 -6.08 -22.97 -10.52
N GLY A 179 -5.99 -24.08 -11.24
CA GLY A 179 -6.07 -24.11 -12.70
C GLY A 179 -4.80 -23.65 -13.43
N VAL A 180 -3.69 -23.46 -12.72
CA VAL A 180 -2.41 -23.00 -13.31
C VAL A 180 -1.74 -24.11 -14.12
N ILE A 181 -1.84 -25.35 -13.66
CA ILE A 181 -1.39 -26.55 -14.36
C ILE A 181 -2.48 -27.63 -14.29
N LYS A 182 -2.38 -28.65 -15.14
CA LYS A 182 -3.24 -29.85 -15.04
C LYS A 182 -2.66 -30.82 -14.03
N GLU A 183 -3.52 -31.50 -13.28
CA GLU A 183 -3.10 -32.56 -12.35
C GLU A 183 -2.31 -33.67 -13.06
N SER A 184 -2.61 -33.92 -14.34
CA SER A 184 -1.88 -34.88 -15.18
C SER A 184 -0.42 -34.51 -15.42
N GLN A 185 -0.06 -33.23 -15.30
CA GLN A 185 1.32 -32.75 -15.43
C GLN A 185 2.15 -33.02 -14.16
N ILE A 186 1.50 -33.24 -13.02
CA ILE A 186 2.18 -33.56 -11.76
C ILE A 186 2.72 -34.99 -11.86
N PRO A 187 4.04 -35.20 -11.63
CA PRO A 187 4.63 -36.53 -11.65
C PRO A 187 4.02 -37.43 -10.57
N VAL A 188 3.90 -38.74 -10.84
CA VAL A 188 3.22 -39.71 -9.95
C VAL A 188 3.77 -39.72 -8.52
N GLY A 189 5.08 -39.49 -8.34
CA GLY A 189 5.70 -39.40 -7.02
C GLY A 189 5.31 -38.16 -6.20
N TYR A 190 4.68 -37.17 -6.83
CA TYR A 190 4.32 -35.86 -6.28
C TYR A 190 2.80 -35.58 -6.33
N ARG A 191 2.00 -36.51 -6.85
CA ARG A 191 0.55 -36.41 -6.93
C ARG A 191 -0.11 -36.91 -5.65
#